data_AF-A0A382XAK8-F1
#
_entry.id   AF-A0A382XAK8-F1
#
_cell.length_a   1.000
_cell.length_b   1.000
_cell.length_c   1.000
_cell.angle_alpha   90.00
_cell.angle_beta   90.00
_cell.angle_gamma   90.00
#
_symmetry.space_group_name_H-M   'P 1'
#
loop_
_entity.id
_entity.type
_entity.pdbx_description
1 polymer ?
#
loop_
_entity_poly.entity_id
_entity_poly.type
_entity_poly.pdbx_seq_one_letter_code
_entity_poly.pdbx_strand_id
1 'polypeptide(L)'
;MASYKIYGGTVANPTTLLTTVSAGTELYTHTSLTNSLLYYYRISAVDNTGNESGKTSDVTSLPHNTSAISSVDFTGNSDYGLIDENMTILNASAISFNFWVKSSFSNDEQYFVDWADSKTDNGWQERYSILWNQDGDLIFVAGGNSSPGFSLSYSYDMSTHANEWIMITGVAAGSEQTVKLYINGSLLATDSNSWPNGTTINLTSGGDKAIASRPGTLGSQAQTSDFIMDELGFWEDALSSNEIAALYTASSTLDATVNSGDYSSAANLKG
;
A
#
# COMPACT_ATOMS: atom_id res chain seq x y z
N MET A 1 4.38 -15.56 33.94
CA MET A 1 5.14 -15.23 32.73
C MET A 1 6.05 -14.08 33.10
N ALA A 2 7.36 -14.22 32.88
CA ALA A 2 8.39 -13.33 33.36
C ALA A 2 8.96 -12.45 32.25
N SER A 3 9.17 -13.01 31.06
CA SER A 3 9.81 -12.33 29.94
C SER A 3 9.41 -12.93 28.60
N TYR A 4 9.77 -12.23 27.54
CA TYR A 4 9.71 -12.71 26.16
C TYR A 4 11.11 -12.74 25.56
N LYS A 5 11.40 -13.77 24.75
CA LYS A 5 12.60 -13.84 23.93
C LYS A 5 12.24 -13.52 22.49
N ILE A 6 12.95 -12.56 21.91
CA ILE A 6 12.76 -12.12 20.53
C ILE A 6 13.89 -12.70 19.70
N TYR A 7 13.52 -13.46 18.67
CA TYR A 7 14.44 -14.09 17.74
C TYR A 7 14.34 -13.42 16.38
N GLY A 8 15.45 -13.35 15.66
CA GLY A 8 15.42 -12.85 14.29
C GLY A 8 16.65 -13.23 13.48
N GLY A 9 16.52 -13.12 12.16
CA GLY A 9 17.55 -13.51 11.21
C GLY A 9 17.07 -13.38 9.77
N THR A 10 17.94 -13.71 8.81
CA THR A 10 17.68 -13.54 7.37
C THR A 10 17.19 -14.82 6.69
N VAL A 11 16.85 -15.83 7.49
CA VAL A 11 16.32 -17.12 7.06
C VAL A 11 15.08 -17.42 7.89
N ALA A 12 14.06 -17.97 7.24
CA ALA A 12 12.85 -18.43 7.89
C ALA A 12 13.15 -19.35 9.07
N ASN A 13 12.29 -19.32 10.08
CA ASN A 13 12.50 -19.98 11.36
C ASN A 13 13.82 -19.56 12.03
N PRO A 14 14.02 -18.26 12.35
CA PRO A 14 15.27 -17.76 12.92
C PRO A 14 15.47 -18.23 14.37
N THR A 15 16.61 -18.84 14.71
CA THR A 15 16.90 -19.31 16.08
C THR A 15 17.81 -18.38 16.87
N THR A 16 18.35 -17.32 16.24
CA THR A 16 19.24 -16.36 16.87
C THR A 16 18.45 -15.45 17.81
N LEU A 17 18.81 -15.45 19.09
CA LEU A 17 18.22 -14.57 20.09
C LEU A 17 18.75 -13.14 19.88
N LEU A 18 17.85 -12.20 19.61
CA LEU A 18 18.18 -10.78 19.51
C LEU A 18 18.17 -10.12 20.89
N THR A 19 17.11 -10.38 21.67
CA THR A 19 16.96 -9.82 23.02
C THR A 19 16.00 -10.62 23.88
N THR A 20 16.02 -10.35 25.19
CA THR A 20 15.00 -10.79 26.15
C THR A 20 14.40 -9.54 26.81
N VAL A 21 13.08 -9.39 26.74
CA VAL A 21 12.34 -8.25 27.30
C VAL A 21 11.43 -8.71 28.43
N SER A 22 11.18 -7.85 29.41
CA SER A 22 10.31 -8.17 30.54
C SER A 22 8.85 -8.35 30.09
N ALA A 23 8.09 -9.15 30.83
CA ALA A 23 6.64 -9.21 30.62
C ALA A 23 6.02 -7.81 30.77
N GLY A 24 5.18 -7.42 29.82
CA GLY A 24 4.60 -6.07 29.71
C GLY A 24 5.36 -5.11 28.78
N THR A 25 6.49 -5.52 28.21
CA THR A 25 7.10 -4.77 27.09
C THR A 25 6.37 -5.09 25.79
N GLU A 26 5.80 -4.06 25.15
CA GLU A 26 5.03 -4.20 23.90
C GLU A 26 5.82 -3.78 22.65
N LEU A 27 6.98 -3.12 22.84
CA LEU A 27 7.79 -2.58 21.73
C LEU A 27 9.26 -2.99 21.87
N TYR A 28 9.85 -3.47 20.77
CA TYR A 28 11.28 -3.67 20.60
C TYR A 28 11.72 -3.19 19.22
N THR A 29 12.67 -2.27 19.18
CA THR A 29 13.22 -1.74 17.94
C THR A 29 14.54 -2.43 17.60
N HIS A 30 14.58 -3.15 16.48
CA HIS A 30 15.80 -3.74 15.94
C HIS A 30 16.43 -2.77 14.92
N THR A 31 17.58 -2.20 15.25
CA THR A 31 18.27 -1.20 14.41
C THR A 31 19.48 -1.80 13.70
N SER A 32 20.16 -0.99 12.88
CA SER A 32 21.37 -1.41 12.13
C SER A 32 21.12 -2.55 11.15
N LEU A 33 19.90 -2.66 10.65
CA LEU A 33 19.55 -3.62 9.63
C LEU A 33 20.10 -3.19 8.28
N THR A 34 20.38 -4.18 7.44
CA THR A 34 20.74 -3.95 6.05
C THR A 34 19.45 -3.71 5.30
N ASN A 35 19.34 -2.55 4.67
CA ASN A 35 18.22 -2.28 3.77
C ASN A 35 18.18 -3.36 2.70
N SER A 36 16.97 -3.70 2.28
CA SER A 36 16.72 -4.63 1.20
C SER A 36 17.16 -6.07 1.48
N LEU A 37 17.31 -6.42 2.77
CA LEU A 37 17.50 -7.77 3.25
C LEU A 37 16.30 -8.23 4.07
N LEU A 38 15.64 -9.33 3.67
CA LEU A 38 14.45 -9.83 4.36
C LEU A 38 14.83 -10.40 5.73
N TYR A 39 14.19 -9.89 6.78
CA TYR A 39 14.33 -10.37 8.14
C TYR A 39 13.07 -11.10 8.57
N TYR A 40 13.26 -12.24 9.21
CA TYR A 40 12.24 -13.03 9.87
C TYR A 40 12.37 -12.80 11.38
N TYR A 41 11.24 -12.74 12.07
CA TYR A 41 11.14 -12.55 13.52
C TYR A 41 10.15 -13.52 14.12
N ARG A 42 10.41 -13.97 15.34
CA ARG A 42 9.47 -14.76 16.13
C ARG A 42 9.75 -14.61 17.61
N ILE A 43 8.73 -14.82 18.43
CA ILE A 43 8.78 -14.57 19.87
C ILE A 43 8.46 -15.87 20.63
N SER A 44 9.05 -16.08 21.81
CA SER A 44 8.59 -17.07 22.78
C SER A 44 8.43 -16.43 24.16
N ALA A 45 7.58 -17.02 24.98
CA ALA A 45 7.37 -16.61 26.36
C ALA A 45 8.23 -17.44 27.31
N VAL A 46 8.70 -16.82 28.40
CA VAL A 46 9.40 -17.49 29.50
C VAL A 46 8.61 -17.29 30.80
N ASP A 47 8.38 -18.35 31.55
CA ASP A 47 7.71 -18.27 32.85
C ASP A 47 8.63 -17.86 34.01
N ASN A 48 8.06 -17.68 35.21
CA ASN A 48 8.81 -17.23 36.39
C ASN A 48 9.81 -18.28 36.90
N THR A 49 9.73 -19.52 36.40
CA THR A 49 10.62 -20.63 36.71
C THR A 49 11.65 -20.90 35.62
N GLY A 50 11.64 -20.11 34.54
CA GLY A 50 12.58 -20.19 33.42
C GLY A 50 12.17 -21.12 32.28
N ASN A 51 10.95 -21.68 32.27
CA ASN A 51 10.50 -22.52 31.18
C ASN A 51 10.10 -21.67 29.97
N GLU A 52 10.58 -22.04 28.78
CA GLU A 52 10.28 -21.36 27.53
C GLU A 52 9.17 -22.07 26.74
N SER A 53 8.23 -21.31 26.18
CA SER A 53 7.16 -21.82 25.31
C SER A 53 7.67 -22.21 23.91
N GLY A 54 6.77 -22.74 23.08
CA GLY A 54 6.96 -22.72 21.64
C GLY A 54 7.12 -21.29 21.10
N LYS A 55 7.80 -21.16 19.95
CA LYS A 55 7.94 -19.89 19.23
C LYS A 55 6.70 -19.63 18.37
N THR A 56 6.36 -18.36 18.15
CA THR A 56 5.32 -17.94 17.20
C THR A 56 5.67 -18.36 15.76
N SER A 57 4.70 -18.24 14.85
CA SER A 57 4.99 -18.14 13.42
C SER A 57 5.92 -16.95 13.14
N ASP A 58 6.57 -17.00 11.98
CA ASP A 58 7.43 -15.91 11.53
C ASP A 58 6.59 -14.67 11.18
N VAL A 59 7.11 -13.51 11.56
CA VAL A 59 6.73 -12.20 11.02
C VAL A 59 7.92 -11.70 10.22
N THR A 60 7.68 -11.13 9.04
CA THR A 60 8.75 -10.62 8.17
C THR A 60 8.83 -9.11 8.19
N SER A 61 10.02 -8.57 8.02
CA SER A 61 10.25 -7.15 7.75
C SER A 61 11.38 -7.02 6.74
N LEU A 62 11.19 -6.14 5.77
CA LEU A 62 12.23 -5.71 4.85
C LEU A 62 12.50 -4.21 5.07
N PRO A 63 13.63 -3.84 5.68
CA PRO A 63 14.00 -2.42 5.80
C PRO A 63 14.32 -1.86 4.41
N HIS A 64 13.95 -0.63 4.10
CA HIS A 64 14.26 0.02 2.82
C HIS A 64 15.15 1.25 2.99
N ASN A 65 16.07 1.46 2.04
CA ASN A 65 16.90 2.66 2.01
C ASN A 65 16.11 3.79 1.36
N THR A 66 15.60 4.70 2.17
CA THR A 66 14.85 5.86 1.64
C THR A 66 15.70 7.13 1.63
N SER A 67 17.04 6.98 1.63
CA SER A 67 17.98 8.09 1.44
C SER A 67 18.22 8.42 -0.04
N ALA A 68 17.55 7.72 -0.98
CA ALA A 68 17.39 8.23 -2.33
C ALA A 68 16.44 9.44 -2.25
N ILE A 69 16.95 10.62 -2.59
CA ILE A 69 16.22 11.89 -2.56
C ILE A 69 15.30 11.95 -3.79
N SER A 70 14.36 11.03 -3.91
CA SER A 70 13.38 11.00 -5.00
C SER A 70 11.96 10.66 -4.53
N SER A 71 11.66 10.78 -3.23
CA SER A 71 10.27 10.82 -2.78
C SER A 71 9.64 12.18 -3.10
N VAL A 72 8.38 12.18 -3.52
CA VAL A 72 7.60 13.41 -3.66
C VAL A 72 6.97 13.74 -2.30
N ASP A 73 7.05 15.00 -1.89
CA ASP A 73 6.54 15.50 -0.62
C ASP A 73 5.17 16.17 -0.81
N PHE A 74 4.16 15.65 -0.11
CA PHE A 74 2.80 16.17 -0.08
C PHE A 74 2.36 16.57 1.35
N THR A 75 3.31 16.91 2.22
CA THR A 75 3.04 17.34 3.61
C THR A 75 2.67 18.82 3.75
N GLY A 76 2.78 19.59 2.66
CA GLY A 76 2.39 20.98 2.60
C GLY A 76 0.87 21.18 2.46
N ASN A 77 0.45 22.44 2.60
CA ASN A 77 -0.96 22.78 2.51
C ASN A 77 -1.47 22.68 1.07
N SER A 78 -2.49 21.82 0.86
CA SER A 78 -3.12 21.66 -0.45
C SER A 78 -2.14 21.15 -1.52
N ASP A 79 -1.22 20.27 -1.14
CA ASP A 79 -0.28 19.65 -2.05
C ASP A 79 -0.93 18.54 -2.87
N TYR A 80 -0.60 18.53 -4.16
CA TYR A 80 -1.00 17.53 -5.15
C TYR A 80 0.00 17.47 -6.30
N GLY A 81 0.04 16.34 -6.97
CA GLY A 81 0.72 16.17 -8.26
C GLY A 81 -0.32 15.84 -9.32
N LEU A 82 -0.21 16.41 -10.52
CA LEU A 82 -1.06 16.02 -11.66
C LEU A 82 -0.23 15.22 -12.65
N ILE A 83 -0.77 14.10 -13.09
CA ILE A 83 -0.25 13.38 -14.27
C ILE A 83 -0.97 13.86 -15.55
N ASP A 84 -0.60 13.32 -16.71
CA ASP A 84 -1.14 13.72 -18.01
C ASP A 84 -2.68 13.62 -18.04
N GLU A 85 -3.36 14.75 -18.27
CA GLU A 85 -4.82 14.80 -18.38
C GLU A 85 -5.34 14.02 -19.60
N ASN A 86 -4.49 13.72 -20.59
CA ASN A 86 -4.84 12.90 -21.74
C ASN A 86 -4.70 11.40 -21.49
N MET A 87 -4.19 10.99 -20.32
CA MET A 87 -4.13 9.58 -19.95
C MET A 87 -5.55 9.01 -19.87
N THR A 88 -5.76 7.91 -20.60
CA THR A 88 -7.03 7.20 -20.64
C THR A 88 -6.84 5.74 -20.29
N ILE A 89 -7.82 5.14 -19.65
CA ILE A 89 -7.97 3.69 -19.51
C ILE A 89 -9.19 3.30 -20.33
N LEU A 90 -9.05 2.36 -21.27
CA LEU A 90 -10.13 1.98 -22.17
C LEU A 90 -10.38 0.48 -22.11
N ASN A 91 -11.56 0.09 -21.65
CA ASN A 91 -12.02 -1.30 -21.56
C ASN A 91 -11.06 -2.22 -20.81
N ALA A 92 -10.38 -1.72 -19.78
CA ALA A 92 -9.46 -2.56 -19.00
C ALA A 92 -10.26 -3.60 -18.20
N SER A 93 -9.83 -4.86 -18.27
CA SER A 93 -10.39 -5.94 -17.45
C SER A 93 -9.71 -6.06 -16.09
N ALA A 94 -8.57 -5.39 -15.91
CA ALA A 94 -7.83 -5.37 -14.67
C ALA A 94 -6.99 -4.09 -14.56
N ILE A 95 -6.78 -3.63 -13.33
CA ILE A 95 -5.82 -2.58 -13.00
C ILE A 95 -5.12 -2.88 -11.69
N SER A 96 -3.90 -2.37 -11.54
CA SER A 96 -3.19 -2.35 -10.27
C SER A 96 -2.51 -1.02 -10.04
N PHE A 97 -2.48 -0.57 -8.80
CA PHE A 97 -1.65 0.54 -8.32
C PHE A 97 -0.72 0.02 -7.24
N ASN A 98 0.53 0.47 -7.25
CA ASN A 98 1.50 0.22 -6.20
C ASN A 98 2.20 1.51 -5.86
N PHE A 99 2.45 1.78 -4.58
CA PHE A 99 3.28 2.89 -4.14
C PHE A 99 3.77 2.68 -2.73
N TRP A 100 4.86 3.35 -2.38
CA TRP A 100 5.32 3.51 -1.01
C TRP A 100 4.85 4.84 -0.46
N VAL A 101 4.40 4.85 0.78
CA VAL A 101 4.05 6.08 1.50
C VAL A 101 4.63 6.08 2.91
N LYS A 102 4.93 7.28 3.40
CA LYS A 102 5.29 7.52 4.79
C LYS A 102 4.56 8.76 5.30
N SER A 103 3.82 8.58 6.40
CA SER A 103 3.04 9.64 7.05
C SER A 103 3.11 9.46 8.56
N SER A 104 2.76 10.52 9.29
CA SER A 104 2.38 10.41 10.70
C SER A 104 1.11 9.56 10.91
N PHE A 105 0.25 9.48 9.88
CA PHE A 105 -1.12 8.96 9.93
C PHE A 105 -1.92 9.53 11.11
N SER A 106 -1.68 10.80 11.46
CA SER A 106 -2.39 11.50 12.54
C SER A 106 -3.50 12.43 12.07
N ASN A 107 -3.71 12.53 10.75
CA ASN A 107 -4.77 13.33 10.13
C ASN A 107 -5.86 12.42 9.58
N ASP A 108 -7.09 12.91 9.57
CA ASP A 108 -8.27 12.05 9.39
C ASP A 108 -8.41 11.51 7.94
N GLU A 109 -8.10 12.27 6.88
CA GLU A 109 -8.28 11.79 5.50
C GLU A 109 -7.00 11.98 4.66
N GLN A 110 -6.56 10.91 3.98
CA GLN A 110 -5.42 10.91 3.08
C GLN A 110 -5.80 10.27 1.74
N TYR A 111 -5.86 11.07 0.68
CA TYR A 111 -5.90 10.52 -0.68
C TYR A 111 -4.49 10.21 -1.12
N PHE A 112 -4.18 8.98 -1.50
CA PHE A 112 -2.88 8.64 -2.06
C PHE A 112 -2.88 8.80 -3.58
N VAL A 113 -3.96 8.34 -4.22
CA VAL A 113 -4.24 8.51 -5.65
C VAL A 113 -5.71 8.88 -5.77
N ASP A 114 -6.01 9.95 -6.52
CA ASP A 114 -7.39 10.33 -6.83
C ASP A 114 -7.50 10.82 -8.28
N TRP A 115 -7.92 9.91 -9.17
CA TRP A 115 -8.02 10.15 -10.60
C TRP A 115 -9.48 10.26 -11.01
N ALA A 116 -9.83 11.35 -11.68
CA ALA A 116 -11.17 11.60 -12.20
C ALA A 116 -11.11 12.20 -13.61
N ASP A 117 -12.14 11.98 -14.41
CA ASP A 117 -12.33 12.61 -15.73
C ASP A 117 -12.91 14.04 -15.67
N SER A 118 -13.17 14.56 -14.46
CA SER A 118 -13.62 15.94 -14.21
C SER A 118 -12.73 16.68 -13.22
N LYS A 119 -12.51 17.97 -13.51
CA LYS A 119 -11.85 18.95 -12.60
C LYS A 119 -12.83 19.49 -11.56
N THR A 120 -14.12 19.43 -11.85
CA THR A 120 -15.19 19.80 -10.92
C THR A 120 -15.42 18.65 -9.96
N ASP A 121 -15.42 18.96 -8.66
CA ASP A 121 -15.76 17.96 -7.66
C ASP A 121 -17.17 17.39 -7.88
N ASN A 122 -17.31 16.09 -7.71
CA ASN A 122 -18.53 15.31 -8.01
C ASN A 122 -19.08 15.44 -9.46
N GLY A 123 -18.37 16.12 -10.36
CA GLY A 123 -18.75 16.28 -11.77
C GLY A 123 -18.24 15.16 -12.70
N TRP A 124 -17.57 14.15 -12.14
CA TRP A 124 -16.93 13.06 -12.87
C TRP A 124 -17.94 12.00 -13.34
N GLN A 125 -17.64 11.37 -14.48
CA GLN A 125 -18.32 10.14 -14.93
C GLN A 125 -17.54 8.91 -14.48
N GLU A 126 -16.21 9.03 -14.38
CA GLU A 126 -15.32 7.98 -13.91
C GLU A 126 -14.30 8.53 -12.90
N ARG A 127 -14.14 7.81 -11.79
CA ARG A 127 -13.17 8.09 -10.74
C ARG A 127 -12.51 6.82 -10.25
N TYR A 128 -11.23 6.93 -9.88
CA TYR A 128 -10.43 5.90 -9.22
C TYR A 128 -9.75 6.53 -8.01
N SER A 129 -9.87 5.89 -6.85
CA SER A 129 -9.20 6.40 -5.66
C SER A 129 -8.65 5.29 -4.80
N ILE A 130 -7.44 5.51 -4.28
CA ILE A 130 -6.93 4.80 -3.11
C ILE A 130 -6.73 5.85 -2.02
N LEU A 131 -7.46 5.69 -0.91
CA LEU A 131 -7.46 6.64 0.20
C LEU A 131 -7.56 5.95 1.55
N TRP A 132 -7.17 6.65 2.60
CA TRP A 132 -7.49 6.33 3.98
C TRP A 132 -8.43 7.43 4.52
N ASN A 133 -9.62 7.05 4.99
CA ASN A 133 -10.65 8.02 5.36
C ASN A 133 -10.71 8.30 6.88
N GLN A 134 -11.57 9.27 7.25
CA GLN A 134 -11.75 9.72 8.64
C GLN A 134 -12.34 8.65 9.57
N ASP A 135 -12.96 7.61 9.00
CA ASP A 135 -13.49 6.47 9.75
C ASP A 135 -12.42 5.41 10.04
N GLY A 136 -11.20 5.59 9.51
CA GLY A 136 -10.10 4.64 9.64
C GLY A 136 -10.16 3.50 8.63
N ASP A 137 -10.86 3.68 7.50
CA ASP A 137 -10.93 2.68 6.43
C ASP A 137 -9.90 2.98 5.34
N LEU A 138 -9.14 1.97 4.94
CA LEU A 138 -8.38 1.97 3.69
C LEU A 138 -9.31 1.53 2.56
N ILE A 139 -9.41 2.37 1.52
CA ILE A 139 -10.41 2.23 0.46
C ILE A 139 -9.71 2.13 -0.88
N PHE A 140 -10.14 1.18 -1.71
CA PHE A 140 -9.87 1.16 -3.14
C PHE A 140 -11.19 1.12 -3.91
N VAL A 141 -11.43 2.17 -4.68
CA VAL A 141 -12.71 2.40 -5.37
C VAL A 141 -12.48 2.80 -6.81
N ALA A 142 -13.38 2.33 -7.67
CA ALA A 142 -13.56 2.82 -9.03
C ALA A 142 -15.05 2.97 -9.35
N GLY A 143 -15.41 3.90 -10.23
CA GLY A 143 -16.76 4.01 -10.79
C GLY A 143 -17.19 5.45 -11.00
N GLY A 144 -18.48 5.66 -11.29
CA GLY A 144 -19.08 7.00 -11.27
C GLY A 144 -20.46 7.08 -11.87
N ASN A 145 -20.89 8.30 -12.17
CA ASN A 145 -22.28 8.61 -12.52
C ASN A 145 -22.80 7.81 -13.73
N SER A 146 -21.90 7.35 -14.61
CA SER A 146 -22.24 6.61 -15.82
C SER A 146 -21.46 5.31 -16.01
N SER A 147 -20.61 4.90 -15.05
CA SER A 147 -19.81 3.67 -15.17
C SER A 147 -20.05 2.72 -13.99
N PRO A 148 -20.32 1.42 -14.23
CA PRO A 148 -20.17 0.42 -13.19
C PRO A 148 -18.73 0.44 -12.68
N GLY A 149 -18.58 0.00 -11.44
CA GLY A 149 -17.30 0.10 -10.75
C GLY A 149 -17.23 -0.91 -9.62
N PHE A 150 -16.37 -0.62 -8.66
CA PHE A 150 -16.14 -1.46 -7.50
C PHE A 150 -15.80 -0.58 -6.31
N SER A 151 -16.00 -1.11 -5.10
CA SER A 151 -15.64 -0.41 -3.88
C SER A 151 -15.26 -1.44 -2.81
N LEU A 152 -13.99 -1.44 -2.44
CA LEU A 152 -13.48 -2.15 -1.28
C LEU A 152 -13.16 -1.12 -0.19
N SER A 153 -13.88 -1.16 0.93
CA SER A 153 -13.60 -0.41 2.15
C SER A 153 -13.21 -1.38 3.25
N TYR A 154 -12.06 -1.19 3.88
CA TYR A 154 -11.58 -2.08 4.94
C TYR A 154 -11.03 -1.28 6.11
N SER A 155 -11.61 -1.48 7.30
CA SER A 155 -11.16 -0.83 8.53
C SER A 155 -9.73 -1.24 8.87
N TYR A 156 -8.82 -0.26 8.80
CA TYR A 156 -7.39 -0.46 8.97
C TYR A 156 -6.74 0.77 9.62
N ASP A 157 -6.18 0.55 10.80
CA ASP A 157 -5.48 1.59 11.55
C ASP A 157 -4.06 1.81 10.99
N MET A 158 -3.94 2.81 10.10
CA MET A 158 -2.66 3.21 9.49
C MET A 158 -1.66 3.77 10.52
N SER A 159 -2.13 4.25 11.68
CA SER A 159 -1.25 4.80 12.73
C SER A 159 -0.29 3.76 13.32
N THR A 160 -0.60 2.48 13.15
CA THR A 160 0.32 1.36 13.47
C THR A 160 1.62 1.38 12.66
N HIS A 161 1.66 2.13 11.56
CA HIS A 161 2.82 2.33 10.69
C HIS A 161 3.31 3.79 10.70
N ALA A 162 2.99 4.56 11.75
CA ALA A 162 3.34 5.96 11.83
C ALA A 162 4.85 6.20 11.67
N ASN A 163 5.21 7.08 10.74
CA ASN A 163 6.56 7.47 10.38
C ASN A 163 7.43 6.34 9.80
N GLU A 164 6.82 5.25 9.35
CA GLU A 164 7.47 4.16 8.63
C GLU A 164 7.06 4.18 7.16
N TRP A 165 7.93 3.68 6.29
CA TRP A 165 7.58 3.46 4.89
C TRP A 165 6.78 2.17 4.78
N ILE A 166 5.62 2.27 4.13
CA ILE A 166 4.76 1.13 3.84
C ILE A 166 4.43 1.07 2.37
N MET A 167 4.34 -0.13 1.83
CA MET A 167 3.91 -0.37 0.46
C MET A 167 2.41 -0.67 0.46
N ILE A 168 1.64 0.10 -0.31
CA ILE A 168 0.21 -0.13 -0.52
C ILE A 168 0.01 -0.56 -1.96
N THR A 169 -0.73 -1.66 -2.16
CA THR A 169 -1.10 -2.13 -3.49
C THR A 169 -2.61 -2.34 -3.57
N GLY A 170 -3.26 -1.70 -4.53
CA GLY A 170 -4.64 -1.98 -4.93
C GLY A 170 -4.66 -2.83 -6.19
N VAL A 171 -5.36 -3.96 -6.18
CA VAL A 171 -5.49 -4.85 -7.36
C VAL A 171 -6.96 -5.10 -7.65
N ALA A 172 -7.33 -4.90 -8.90
CA ALA A 172 -8.68 -5.01 -9.41
C ALA A 172 -8.65 -5.99 -10.59
N ALA A 173 -9.32 -7.13 -10.47
CA ALA A 173 -9.25 -8.23 -11.43
C ALA A 173 -10.65 -8.69 -11.87
N GLY A 174 -11.10 -8.25 -13.04
CA GLY A 174 -12.44 -8.53 -13.55
C GLY A 174 -12.67 -10.00 -13.93
N SER A 175 -11.63 -10.74 -14.33
CA SER A 175 -11.70 -12.19 -14.57
C SER A 175 -11.99 -12.98 -13.29
N GLU A 176 -11.48 -12.51 -12.15
CA GLU A 176 -11.72 -13.07 -10.82
C GLU A 176 -12.94 -12.44 -10.14
N GLN A 177 -13.42 -11.29 -10.65
CA GLN A 177 -14.41 -10.41 -10.01
C GLN A 177 -13.98 -10.01 -8.59
N THR A 178 -12.68 -9.71 -8.41
CA THR A 178 -12.13 -9.35 -7.11
C THR A 178 -11.47 -7.99 -7.10
N VAL A 179 -11.61 -7.29 -5.98
CA VAL A 179 -10.79 -6.14 -5.60
C VAL A 179 -10.00 -6.54 -4.37
N LYS A 180 -8.72 -6.19 -4.33
CA LYS A 180 -7.79 -6.57 -3.27
C LYS A 180 -6.98 -5.36 -2.83
N LEU A 181 -6.72 -5.28 -1.53
CA LEU A 181 -5.77 -4.35 -0.93
C LEU A 181 -4.64 -5.18 -0.30
N TYR A 182 -3.40 -4.74 -0.49
CA TYR A 182 -2.21 -5.32 0.11
C TYR A 182 -1.46 -4.25 0.90
N ILE A 183 -0.86 -4.65 2.02
CA ILE A 183 0.09 -3.84 2.80
C ILE A 183 1.39 -4.64 2.92
N ASN A 184 2.52 -4.00 2.60
CA ASN A 184 3.85 -4.58 2.76
C ASN A 184 3.98 -5.97 2.12
N GLY A 185 3.48 -6.11 0.88
CA GLY A 185 3.55 -7.34 0.11
C GLY A 185 2.50 -8.41 0.48
N SER A 186 1.71 -8.19 1.53
CA SER A 186 0.76 -9.18 2.07
C SER A 186 -0.69 -8.76 1.83
N LEU A 187 -1.56 -9.72 1.50
CA LEU A 187 -2.98 -9.46 1.28
C LEU A 187 -3.62 -8.97 2.59
N LEU A 188 -4.19 -7.77 2.57
CA LEU A 188 -4.94 -7.18 3.67
C LEU A 188 -6.42 -7.53 3.57
N ALA A 189 -7.03 -7.26 2.41
CA ALA A 189 -8.46 -7.39 2.22
C ALA A 189 -8.83 -7.81 0.79
N THR A 190 -9.95 -8.49 0.66
CA THR A 190 -10.56 -8.89 -0.61
C THR A 190 -12.05 -8.57 -0.57
N ASP A 191 -12.56 -7.96 -1.64
CA ASP A 191 -13.98 -7.96 -1.95
C ASP A 191 -14.22 -8.75 -3.25
N SER A 192 -15.35 -9.45 -3.31
CA SER A 192 -15.80 -10.23 -4.47
C SER A 192 -17.26 -9.96 -4.84
N ASN A 193 -17.86 -8.91 -4.26
CA ASN A 193 -19.28 -8.61 -4.40
C ASN A 193 -19.54 -7.27 -5.12
N SER A 194 -18.64 -6.30 -4.97
CA SER A 194 -18.81 -4.95 -5.52
C SER A 194 -18.54 -4.86 -7.02
N TRP A 195 -17.92 -5.87 -7.62
CA TRP A 195 -17.56 -5.91 -9.05
C TRP A 195 -18.53 -6.76 -9.87
N PRO A 196 -19.44 -6.17 -10.68
CA PRO A 196 -20.36 -6.94 -11.51
C PRO A 196 -19.63 -7.67 -12.65
N ASN A 197 -20.05 -8.90 -12.96
CA ASN A 197 -19.47 -9.70 -14.04
C ASN A 197 -19.47 -8.94 -15.39
N GLY A 198 -18.34 -8.97 -16.09
CA GLY A 198 -18.16 -8.28 -17.37
C GLY A 198 -17.98 -6.77 -17.27
N THR A 199 -17.91 -6.20 -16.06
CA THR A 199 -17.55 -4.80 -15.86
C THR A 199 -16.13 -4.55 -16.34
N THR A 200 -15.99 -3.57 -17.23
CA THR A 200 -14.70 -3.02 -17.65
C THR A 200 -14.45 -1.69 -16.97
N ILE A 201 -13.19 -1.42 -16.68
CA ILE A 201 -12.68 -0.16 -16.18
C ILE A 201 -12.46 0.79 -17.35
N ASN A 202 -13.02 2.00 -17.21
CA ASN A 202 -12.82 3.10 -18.14
C ASN A 202 -12.42 4.37 -17.39
N LEU A 203 -11.55 5.17 -18.00
CA LEU A 203 -11.20 6.49 -17.51
C LEU A 203 -11.00 7.36 -18.74
N THR A 204 -11.93 8.28 -18.95
CA THR A 204 -11.87 9.17 -20.11
C THR A 204 -10.87 10.31 -19.92
N SER A 205 -10.46 10.90 -21.05
CA SER A 205 -9.51 12.01 -21.09
C SER A 205 -10.09 13.27 -20.44
N GLY A 206 -9.21 14.08 -19.85
CA GLY A 206 -9.55 15.29 -19.12
C GLY A 206 -9.52 15.08 -17.61
N GLY A 207 -10.09 16.03 -16.88
CA GLY A 207 -10.18 15.98 -15.43
C GLY A 207 -8.86 16.12 -14.69
N ASP A 208 -8.88 15.70 -13.42
CA ASP A 208 -7.73 15.71 -12.53
C ASP A 208 -7.28 14.28 -12.26
N LYS A 209 -6.08 13.93 -12.73
CA LYS A 209 -5.41 12.66 -12.42
C LYS A 209 -4.37 12.92 -11.33
N ALA A 210 -4.83 12.97 -10.09
CA ALA A 210 -4.01 13.43 -8.98
C ALA A 210 -3.21 12.29 -8.32
N ILE A 211 -1.94 12.57 -8.05
CA ILE A 211 -1.19 11.98 -6.95
C ILE A 211 -1.50 12.86 -5.75
N ALA A 212 -1.92 12.23 -4.66
CA ALA A 212 -2.60 12.89 -3.56
C ALA A 212 -4.01 13.42 -3.91
N SER A 213 -4.46 14.44 -3.20
CA SER A 213 -5.83 14.97 -3.31
C SER A 213 -6.06 15.77 -4.60
N ARG A 214 -7.25 15.67 -5.21
CA ARG A 214 -7.60 16.46 -6.40
C ARG A 214 -7.70 17.97 -6.08
N PRO A 215 -7.22 18.87 -6.96
CA PRO A 215 -7.37 20.31 -6.79
C PRO A 215 -8.82 20.76 -6.55
N GLY A 216 -9.78 20.15 -7.25
CA GLY A 216 -11.20 20.45 -7.13
C GLY A 216 -11.81 20.23 -5.74
N THR A 217 -11.18 19.43 -4.87
CA THR A 217 -11.69 19.12 -3.51
C THR A 217 -11.00 19.92 -2.39
N LEU A 218 -9.83 20.53 -2.67
CA LEU A 218 -8.99 21.20 -1.67
C LEU A 218 -9.64 22.47 -1.07
N GLY A 219 -10.54 23.13 -1.80
CA GLY A 219 -11.29 24.29 -1.28
C GLY A 219 -12.34 23.94 -0.21
N SER A 220 -12.72 22.67 -0.12
CA SER A 220 -13.73 22.15 0.82
C SER A 220 -13.16 21.29 1.95
N GLN A 221 -11.90 20.86 1.84
CA GLN A 221 -11.29 19.90 2.74
C GLN A 221 -9.93 20.42 3.20
N ALA A 222 -9.78 20.68 4.51
CA ALA A 222 -8.49 21.11 5.06
C ALA A 222 -7.52 19.93 5.07
N GLN A 223 -6.37 20.08 4.41
CA GLN A 223 -5.19 19.19 4.50
C GLN A 223 -5.49 17.68 4.31
N THR A 224 -5.93 17.29 3.12
CA THR A 224 -6.21 15.89 2.77
C THR A 224 -4.98 15.11 2.27
N SER A 225 -3.80 15.72 2.32
CA SER A 225 -2.51 15.11 1.98
C SER A 225 -1.54 15.46 3.11
N ASP A 226 -0.96 14.44 3.76
CA ASP A 226 0.12 14.60 4.75
C ASP A 226 1.03 13.38 4.71
N PHE A 227 1.71 13.20 3.58
CA PHE A 227 2.63 12.08 3.39
C PHE A 227 3.72 12.42 2.39
N ILE A 228 4.79 11.65 2.43
CA ILE A 228 5.74 11.54 1.32
C ILE A 228 5.50 10.22 0.60
N MET A 229 5.71 10.19 -0.71
CA MET A 229 5.46 9.03 -1.57
C MET A 229 6.68 8.70 -2.42
N ASP A 230 6.89 7.42 -2.70
CA ASP A 230 7.90 6.93 -3.65
C ASP A 230 7.37 5.73 -4.44
N GLU A 231 8.00 5.42 -5.57
CA GLU A 231 7.72 4.29 -6.47
C GLU A 231 6.23 4.07 -6.79
N LEU A 232 5.50 5.14 -7.09
CA LEU A 232 4.16 5.02 -7.66
C LEU A 232 4.24 4.34 -9.03
N GLY A 233 3.49 3.25 -9.18
CA GLY A 233 3.30 2.54 -10.43
C GLY A 233 1.83 2.24 -10.68
N PHE A 234 1.46 2.22 -11.96
CA PHE A 234 0.12 1.84 -12.44
C PHE A 234 0.22 0.82 -13.58
N TRP A 235 -0.56 -0.26 -13.47
CA TRP A 235 -0.64 -1.33 -14.46
C TRP A 235 -2.06 -1.50 -14.98
N GLU A 236 -2.21 -1.73 -16.28
CA GLU A 236 -3.45 -2.27 -16.88
C GLU A 236 -3.46 -3.80 -16.83
N ASP A 237 -3.16 -4.34 -15.64
CA ASP A 237 -3.09 -5.77 -15.36
C ASP A 237 -3.36 -6.03 -13.88
N ALA A 238 -3.73 -7.27 -13.55
CA ALA A 238 -3.88 -7.71 -12.18
C ALA A 238 -2.55 -8.29 -11.69
N LEU A 239 -1.81 -7.53 -10.88
CA LEU A 239 -0.58 -8.03 -10.27
C LEU A 239 -0.89 -9.25 -9.39
N SER A 240 -0.14 -10.32 -9.57
CA SER A 240 -0.25 -11.51 -8.74
C SER A 240 0.36 -11.29 -7.35
N SER A 241 0.00 -12.13 -6.37
CA SER A 241 0.59 -12.05 -5.02
C SER A 241 2.11 -12.21 -5.02
N ASN A 242 2.66 -12.99 -5.96
CA ASN A 242 4.10 -13.18 -6.08
C ASN A 242 4.79 -11.94 -6.65
N GLU A 243 4.17 -11.26 -7.61
CA GLU A 243 4.67 -10.01 -8.17
C GLU A 243 4.66 -8.90 -7.12
N ILE A 244 3.60 -8.83 -6.32
CA ILE A 244 3.47 -7.87 -5.20
C ILE A 244 4.50 -8.17 -4.11
N ALA A 245 4.72 -9.45 -3.78
CA ALA A 245 5.79 -9.84 -2.87
C ALA A 245 7.18 -9.51 -3.44
N ALA A 246 7.39 -9.63 -4.75
CA ALA A 246 8.64 -9.26 -5.41
C ALA A 246 8.87 -7.74 -5.40
N LEU A 247 7.82 -6.95 -5.67
CA LEU A 247 7.82 -5.48 -5.54
C LEU A 247 8.19 -5.05 -4.12
N TYR A 248 7.56 -5.66 -3.11
CA TYR A 248 7.89 -5.40 -1.72
C TYR A 248 9.34 -5.80 -1.42
N THR A 249 9.76 -7.01 -1.83
CA THR A 249 11.03 -7.59 -1.38
C THR A 249 12.27 -7.11 -2.15
N ALA A 250 12.10 -6.21 -3.11
CA ALA A 250 13.15 -5.83 -4.03
C ALA A 250 14.34 -5.17 -3.34
N SER A 251 15.54 -5.61 -3.74
CA SER A 251 16.72 -5.40 -2.92
C SER A 251 17.45 -4.06 -3.12
N SER A 252 16.82 -3.05 -3.74
CA SER A 252 17.13 -1.59 -3.62
C SER A 252 16.73 -0.76 -4.84
N THR A 253 16.26 -1.39 -5.92
CA THR A 253 15.46 -0.77 -7.00
C THR A 253 14.81 -1.91 -7.77
N LEU A 254 13.52 -2.22 -7.52
CA LEU A 254 12.80 -2.95 -8.56
C LEU A 254 12.59 -1.95 -9.68
N ASP A 255 13.30 -2.13 -10.79
CA ASP A 255 12.91 -1.46 -12.01
C ASP A 255 11.65 -2.14 -12.53
N ALA A 256 10.48 -1.60 -12.16
CA ALA A 256 9.20 -2.10 -12.62
C ALA A 256 9.05 -2.04 -14.15
N THR A 257 9.94 -1.36 -14.88
CA THR A 257 9.97 -1.33 -16.35
C THR A 257 10.61 -2.58 -16.96
N VAL A 258 11.20 -3.47 -16.15
CA VAL A 258 11.83 -4.71 -16.59
C VAL A 258 11.39 -5.90 -15.73
N ASN A 259 11.05 -7.02 -16.38
CA ASN A 259 10.72 -8.27 -15.67
C ASN A 259 11.95 -8.81 -14.92
N SER A 260 11.76 -9.22 -13.66
CA SER A 260 12.84 -9.70 -12.79
C SER A 260 12.30 -10.61 -11.69
N GLY A 261 12.91 -11.78 -11.51
CA GLY A 261 12.47 -12.75 -10.51
C GLY A 261 11.01 -13.17 -10.72
N ASP A 262 10.19 -13.00 -9.69
CA ASP A 262 8.75 -13.27 -9.75
C ASP A 262 7.93 -12.11 -10.33
N TYR A 263 8.55 -10.95 -10.64
CA TYR A 263 7.89 -9.82 -11.29
C TYR A 263 7.84 -9.97 -12.82
N SER A 264 6.64 -10.01 -13.41
CA SER A 264 6.44 -10.31 -14.85
C SER A 264 5.53 -9.35 -15.62
N SER A 265 4.92 -8.36 -14.96
CA SER A 265 3.98 -7.39 -15.56
C SER A 265 4.62 -6.11 -16.12
N ALA A 266 5.93 -6.06 -16.41
CA ALA A 266 6.57 -4.84 -16.92
C ALA A 266 5.95 -4.30 -18.23
N ALA A 267 5.45 -5.19 -19.09
CA ALA A 267 4.79 -4.80 -20.34
C ALA A 267 3.43 -4.09 -20.12
N ASN A 268 2.85 -4.23 -18.94
CA ASN A 268 1.55 -3.66 -18.58
C ASN A 268 1.68 -2.38 -17.73
N LEU A 269 2.89 -2.04 -17.28
CA LEU A 269 3.19 -0.77 -16.59
C LEU A 269 2.93 0.41 -17.54
N LYS A 270 2.23 1.43 -17.05
CA LYS A 270 1.85 2.61 -17.84
C LYS A 270 2.49 3.91 -17.35
N GLY A 271 2.99 3.92 -16.13
CA GLY A 271 3.59 5.07 -15.47
C GLY A 271 3.93 4.72 -14.04
#